data_AF-A0A6V7HQA9-F1
#
_entry.id   AF-A0A6V7HQA9-F1
#
_cell.length_a   1.000
_cell.length_b   1.000
_cell.length_c   1.000
_cell.angle_alpha   90.00
_cell.angle_beta   90.00
_cell.angle_gamma   90.00
#
_symmetry.space_group_name_H-M   'P 1'
#
loop_
_entity.id
_entity.type
_entity.pdbx_description
1 polymer ?
#
loop_
_entity_poly.entity_id
_entity_poly.type
_entity_poly.pdbx_seq_one_letter_code
_entity_poly.pdbx_strand_id
1 'polypeptide(L)' 'TCTCAAGYIGEHCQERCPKGFFGHDCTQVCDCDDENTVDCDQATGRCNCKPEWQ' A
#
# COMPACT_ATOMS: atom_id res chain seq x y z
N THR A 1 19.59 -0.30 12.86
CA THR A 1 18.82 -1.00 11.82
C THR A 1 18.26 0.06 10.90
N CYS A 2 18.58 0.04 9.61
CA CYS A 2 17.84 0.87 8.66
C CYS A 2 16.55 0.12 8.31
N THR A 3 15.41 0.77 8.51
CA THR A 3 14.11 0.30 8.04
C THR A 3 13.70 1.16 6.85
N CYS A 4 13.06 0.53 5.87
CA CYS A 4 12.55 1.24 4.71
C CYS A 4 11.40 2.17 5.10
N ALA A 5 11.21 3.23 4.30
CA ALA A 5 10.02 4.05 4.41
C ALA A 5 8.76 3.19 4.19
N ALA A 6 7.64 3.57 4.81
CA ALA A 6 6.38 2.88 4.61
C ALA A 6 6.03 2.79 3.11
N GLY A 7 5.58 1.62 2.67
CA GLY A 7 5.33 1.34 1.26
C GLY A 7 6.50 0.76 0.49
N TYR A 8 7.68 0.59 1.10
CA TYR A 8 8.87 0.06 0.45
C TYR A 8 9.54 -1.07 1.23
N ILE A 9 10.12 -2.01 0.50
CA ILE A 9 10.86 -3.19 0.97
C ILE A 9 12.10 -3.46 0.09
N GLY A 10 12.86 -4.49 0.47
CA GLY A 10 14.09 -4.90 -0.21
C GLY A 10 15.34 -4.32 0.44
N GLU A 11 16.51 -4.86 0.07
CA GLU A 11 17.79 -4.50 0.69
C GLU A 11 18.12 -2.99 0.61
N HIS A 12 17.69 -2.32 -0.46
CA HIS A 12 17.86 -0.87 -0.63
C HIS A 12 16.53 -0.12 -0.77
N CYS A 13 15.43 -0.69 -0.28
CA CYS A 13 14.10 -0.05 -0.33
C CYS A 13 13.62 0.30 -1.75
N GLN A 14 14.08 -0.46 -2.75
CA GLN A 14 13.74 -0.23 -4.15
C GLN A 14 12.40 -0.87 -4.56
N GLU A 15 11.91 -1.83 -3.78
CA GLU A 15 10.70 -2.57 -4.09
C GLU A 15 9.52 -1.90 -3.39
N ARG A 16 8.44 -1.68 -4.13
CA ARG A 16 7.17 -1.22 -3.55
C ARG A 16 6.46 -2.39 -2.87
N CYS A 17 5.57 -2.07 -1.94
CA CYS A 17 4.71 -3.10 -1.39
C CYS A 17 3.93 -3.85 -2.48
N PRO A 18 3.78 -5.18 -2.32
CA PRO A 18 2.88 -5.94 -3.16
C PRO A 18 1.45 -5.36 -3.09
N LYS A 19 0.69 -5.49 -4.17
CA LYS A 19 -0.72 -5.07 -4.18
C LYS A 19 -1.49 -5.73 -3.04
N GLY A 20 -2.30 -4.93 -2.35
CA GLY A 20 -3.06 -5.35 -1.18
C GLY A 20 -2.30 -5.22 0.14
N PHE A 21 -1.04 -4.75 0.14
CA PHE A 21 -0.25 -4.52 1.34
C PHE A 21 0.26 -3.10 1.44
N PHE A 22 0.40 -2.61 2.68
CA PHE A 22 0.88 -1.27 2.97
C PHE A 22 1.69 -1.19 4.28
N GLY A 23 2.24 -0.01 4.54
CA GLY A 23 2.92 0.33 5.79
C GLY A 23 4.39 -0.06 5.82
N HIS A 24 4.99 -0.08 7.01
CA HIS A 24 6.37 -0.54 7.19
C HIS A 24 6.48 -2.05 6.95
N ASP A 25 7.50 -2.43 6.18
CA ASP A 25 7.77 -3.81 5.76
C ASP A 25 6.59 -4.49 5.03
N CYS A 26 5.61 -3.72 4.54
CA CYS A 26 4.42 -4.22 3.85
C CYS A 26 3.64 -5.28 4.64
N THR A 27 3.59 -5.13 5.95
CA THR A 27 2.97 -6.11 6.86
C THR A 27 1.48 -5.88 7.07
N GLN A 28 0.95 -4.72 6.69
CA GLN A 28 -0.46 -4.37 6.84
C GLN A 28 -1.22 -4.70 5.56
N VAL A 29 -2.42 -5.25 5.69
CA VAL A 29 -3.29 -5.60 4.55
C VAL A 29 -4.28 -4.49 4.33
N CYS A 30 -4.42 -4.05 3.08
CA CYS A 30 -5.40 -3.05 2.68
C CYS A 30 -6.82 -3.57 2.91
N ASP A 31 -7.62 -2.79 3.64
CA ASP A 31 -9.03 -3.07 3.90
C ASP A 31 -9.90 -2.16 3.02
N CYS A 32 -9.81 -2.38 1.72
CA CYS A 32 -10.52 -1.61 0.70
C CYS A 32 -11.52 -2.50 -0.03
N ASP A 33 -12.63 -1.91 -0.46
CA ASP A 33 -13.59 -2.60 -1.32
C ASP A 33 -13.02 -2.70 -2.75
N ASP A 34 -12.67 -3.92 -3.17
CA ASP A 34 -12.06 -4.17 -4.49
C ASP A 34 -12.98 -3.77 -5.67
N GLU A 35 -14.30 -3.72 -5.48
CA GLU A 35 -15.24 -3.29 -6.53
C GLU A 35 -15.26 -1.77 -6.68
N ASN A 36 -15.00 -1.04 -5.59
CA ASN A 36 -15.12 0.42 -5.54
C ASN A 36 -13.78 1.14 -5.54
N THR A 37 -12.69 0.40 -5.44
CA THR A 37 -11.32 0.91 -5.29
C THR A 37 -10.47 0.58 -6.52
N VAL A 38 -9.63 1.52 -6.94
CA VAL A 38 -8.61 1.32 -7.99
C VAL A 38 -7.37 0.64 -7.42
N ASP A 39 -6.96 1.10 -6.24
CA ASP A 39 -5.71 0.77 -5.58
C ASP A 39 -5.75 1.22 -4.11
N CYS A 40 -4.90 0.64 -3.27
CA CYS A 40 -4.65 1.10 -1.92
C CYS A 40 -3.24 1.69 -1.79
N ASP A 41 -3.14 2.88 -1.23
CA ASP A 41 -1.87 3.57 -1.03
C ASP A 41 -0.92 2.73 -0.17
N GLN A 42 0.20 2.34 -0.76
CA GLN A 42 1.21 1.48 -0.13
C GLN A 42 1.82 2.04 1.16
N ALA A 43 1.80 3.35 1.40
CA ALA A 43 2.40 3.94 2.58
C ALA A 43 1.40 4.03 3.74
N THR A 44 0.15 4.39 3.43
CA THR A 44 -0.87 4.77 4.42
C THR A 44 -2.02 3.79 4.53
N GLY A 45 -2.22 2.93 3.53
CA GLY A 45 -3.37 2.03 3.44
C GLY A 45 -4.64 2.71 2.93
N ARG A 46 -4.55 3.95 2.46
CA ARG A 46 -5.72 4.70 2.00
C ARG A 46 -6.23 4.15 0.67
N CYS A 47 -7.53 3.84 0.63
CA CYS A 47 -8.20 3.41 -0.59
C CYS A 47 -8.31 4.57 -1.59
N ASN A 48 -7.79 4.37 -2.79
CA ASN A 48 -7.99 5.23 -3.94
C ASN A 48 -9.26 4.76 -4.66
N CYS A 49 -10.41 5.35 -4.29
CA CYS A 49 -11.70 5.00 -4.87
C CYS A 49 -11.76 5.30 -6.37
N LYS A 50 -12.57 4.54 -7.10
CA LYS A 50 -12.88 4.88 -8.50
C LYS A 50 -13.66 6.20 -8.55
N PRO A 51 -13.60 6.95 -9.68
CA PRO A 51 -14.25 8.25 -9.80
C PRO A 51 -15.74 8.24 -9.49
N GLU A 52 -16.44 7.14 -9.77
CA GLU A 52 -17.86 6.94 -9.49
C GLU A 52 -18.20 6.80 -8.00
N TRP A 53 -17.19 6.66 -7.12
CA TRP A 53 -17.31 6.51 -5.66
C TRP A 53 -16.65 7.67 -4.88
N GLN A 54 -16.35 8.79 -5.54
CA GLN A 54 -15.67 9.95 -4.94
C GLN A 54 -16.56 11.18 -4.78
#